data_AF-A0A1Q9VXF7-F1
#
_entry.id   AF-A0A1Q9VXF7-F1
#
_cell.length_a   1.000
_cell.length_b   1.000
_cell.length_c   1.000
_cell.angle_alpha   90.00
_cell.angle_beta   90.00
_cell.angle_gamma   90.00
#
_symmetry.space_group_name_H-M   'P 1'
#
loop_
_entity.id
_entity.type
_entity.pdbx_description
1 polymer ?
#
loop_
_entity_poly.entity_id
_entity_poly.type
_entity_poly.pdbx_seq_one_letter_code
_entity_poly.pdbx_strand_id
1 'polypeptide(L)'
;MVLTGEMRRSRPAWEDTARRAGLVPWANVTRRTRLLVAADPDSLSTKARTARRYGVPVVTEDGFERLLAATDRARADRAAVDAGGGALSA
;
A
#
# COMPACT_ATOMS: atom_id res chain seq x y z
N MET A 1 -0.96 1.21 -6.58
CA MET A 1 -2.18 1.41 -5.77
C MET A 1 -3.06 2.47 -6.40
N VAL A 2 -4.34 2.55 -6.01
CA VAL A 2 -5.27 3.62 -6.36
C VAL A 2 -5.91 4.15 -5.08
N LEU A 3 -6.24 5.44 -5.02
CA LEU A 3 -6.94 6.08 -3.90
C LEU A 3 -8.36 6.52 -4.32
N THR A 4 -9.35 6.32 -3.46
CA THR A 4 -10.74 6.76 -3.70
C THR A 4 -11.43 7.26 -2.43
N GLY A 5 -12.34 8.22 -2.60
CA GLY A 5 -13.03 8.88 -1.49
C GLY A 5 -12.24 10.07 -0.93
N GLU A 6 -12.87 10.79 -0.01
CA GLU A 6 -12.25 11.87 0.75
C GLU A 6 -11.56 11.27 1.98
N MET A 7 -10.26 11.55 2.12
CA MET A 7 -9.38 10.86 3.05
C MET A 7 -8.95 11.79 4.18
N ARG A 8 -8.59 11.24 5.34
CA ARG A 8 -8.09 12.05 6.47
C ARG A 8 -6.79 12.76 6.11
N ARG A 9 -5.92 12.11 5.32
CA ARG A 9 -4.72 12.74 4.74
C ARG A 9 -4.98 13.11 3.29
N SER A 10 -4.33 14.18 2.85
CA SER A 10 -4.43 14.60 1.45
C SER A 10 -3.92 13.50 0.51
N ARG A 11 -4.50 13.44 -0.69
CA ARG A 11 -4.07 12.52 -1.75
C ARG A 11 -2.56 12.61 -2.02
N PRO A 12 -1.93 13.79 -2.18
CA PRO A 12 -0.48 13.88 -2.36
C PRO A 12 0.32 13.27 -1.21
N ALA A 13 -0.10 13.47 0.04
CA ALA A 13 0.58 12.89 1.20
C ALA A 13 0.53 11.36 1.19
N TRP A 14 -0.61 10.79 0.80
CA TRP A 14 -0.75 9.34 0.62
C TRP A 14 0.11 8.80 -0.51
N GLU A 15 0.12 9.48 -1.66
CA GLU A 15 0.92 9.08 -2.81
C GLU A 15 2.42 9.09 -2.49
N ASP A 16 2.90 10.11 -1.80
CA ASP A 16 4.31 10.19 -1.38
C ASP A 16 4.69 9.07 -0.40
N THR A 17 3.81 8.79 0.57
CA THR A 17 4.02 7.68 1.51
C THR A 17 4.08 6.35 0.76
N ALA A 18 3.18 6.14 -0.20
CA ALA A 18 3.17 4.95 -1.03
C ALA A 18 4.43 4.83 -1.90
N ARG A 19 4.91 5.93 -2.50
CA ARG A 19 6.15 5.96 -3.30
C ARG A 19 7.36 5.58 -2.45
N ARG A 20 7.49 6.11 -1.22
CA ARG A 20 8.54 5.70 -0.27
C ARG A 20 8.47 4.22 0.09
N ALA A 21 7.27 3.65 0.10
CA ALA A 21 7.07 2.22 0.29
C ALA A 21 7.32 1.38 -0.99
N GLY A 22 7.68 1.99 -2.12
CA GLY A 22 7.91 1.29 -3.40
C GLY A 22 6.63 0.97 -4.18
N LEU A 23 5.50 1.57 -3.79
CA LEU A 23 4.22 1.43 -4.49
C LEU A 23 4.05 2.56 -5.51
N VAL A 24 3.49 2.24 -6.67
CA VAL A 24 3.18 3.22 -7.72
C VAL A 24 1.71 3.65 -7.62
N PRO A 25 1.40 4.94 -7.36
CA PRO A 25 0.03 5.45 -7.42
C PRO A 25 -0.48 5.56 -8.87
N TRP A 26 -1.76 5.25 -9.08
CA TRP A 26 -2.45 5.39 -10.36
C TRP A 26 -3.75 6.17 -10.18
N ALA A 27 -4.14 6.94 -11.21
CA ALA A 27 -5.40 7.68 -11.20
C ALA A 27 -6.64 6.77 -11.26
N ASN A 28 -6.51 5.61 -11.91
CA ASN A 28 -7.62 4.68 -12.17
C ASN A 28 -7.24 3.25 -11.83
N VAL A 29 -8.25 2.44 -11.51
CA VAL A 29 -8.07 1.00 -11.31
C VAL A 29 -7.88 0.32 -12.67
N THR A 30 -6.75 -0.35 -12.80
CA THR A 30 -6.36 -1.14 -13.98
C THR A 30 -6.07 -2.59 -13.56
N ARG A 31 -5.89 -3.51 -14.51
CA ARG A 31 -5.46 -4.89 -14.22
C ARG A 31 -4.06 -4.98 -13.58
N ARG A 32 -3.26 -3.90 -13.65
CA ARG A 32 -1.96 -3.81 -12.96
C ARG A 32 -2.10 -3.34 -11.51
N THR A 33 -3.26 -2.84 -11.13
CA THR A 33 -3.51 -2.36 -9.76
C THR A 33 -3.49 -3.54 -8.81
N ARG A 34 -2.74 -3.42 -7.71
CA ARG A 34 -2.62 -4.47 -6.69
C ARG A 34 -3.31 -4.14 -5.37
N LEU A 35 -3.77 -2.89 -5.22
CA LEU A 35 -4.42 -2.40 -4.01
C LEU A 35 -5.25 -1.16 -4.35
N LEU A 36 -6.49 -1.10 -3.87
CA LEU A 36 -7.30 0.11 -3.79
C LEU A 36 -7.41 0.52 -2.32
N VAL A 37 -7.05 1.75 -2.00
CA VAL A 37 -7.31 2.35 -0.69
C VAL A 37 -8.54 3.23 -0.81
N ALA A 38 -9.54 2.96 0.01
CA ALA A 38 -10.79 3.69 0.05
C ALA A 38 -10.96 4.37 1.42
N ALA A 39 -11.53 5.57 1.43
CA ALA A 39 -11.94 6.23 2.67
C ALA A 39 -13.00 5.40 3.44
N ASP A 40 -13.86 4.71 2.68
CA ASP A 40 -14.91 3.84 3.18
C ASP A 40 -14.74 2.45 2.54
N PRO A 41 -14.60 1.35 3.31
CA PRO A 41 -14.44 0.01 2.77
C PRO A 41 -15.67 -0.48 1.98
N ASP A 42 -16.85 0.04 2.29
CA ASP A 42 -18.12 -0.28 1.61
C ASP A 42 -18.38 0.63 0.42
N SER A 43 -17.41 1.48 0.05
CA SER A 43 -17.54 2.42 -1.07
C SER A 43 -18.07 1.75 -2.34
N LEU A 44 -19.11 2.36 -2.92
CA LEU A 44 -19.73 1.96 -4.17
C LEU A 44 -19.21 2.73 -5.39
N SER A 45 -18.10 3.45 -5.23
CA SER A 45 -17.50 4.22 -6.33
C SER A 45 -17.21 3.32 -7.54
N THR A 46 -17.18 3.91 -8.74
CA THR A 46 -16.79 3.18 -9.96
C THR A 46 -15.44 2.50 -9.80
N LYS A 47 -14.48 3.12 -9.09
CA LYS A 47 -13.17 2.52 -8.79
C LYS A 47 -13.30 1.28 -7.91
N ALA A 48 -14.11 1.33 -6.85
CA ALA A 48 -14.34 0.19 -5.96
C ALA A 48 -15.03 -0.97 -6.67
N ARG A 49 -16.04 -0.68 -7.51
CA ARG A 49 -16.67 -1.70 -8.37
C ARG A 49 -15.67 -2.33 -9.34
N THR A 50 -14.85 -1.54 -10.01
CA THR A 50 -13.80 -2.04 -10.92
C THR A 50 -12.75 -2.87 -10.18
N ALA A 51 -12.34 -2.45 -8.98
CA ALA A 51 -11.39 -3.19 -8.14
C ALA A 51 -11.93 -4.59 -7.80
N ARG A 52 -13.17 -4.67 -7.30
CA ARG A 52 -13.86 -5.94 -7.02
C ARG A 52 -13.93 -6.82 -8.27
N ARG A 53 -14.30 -6.26 -9.43
CA ARG A 53 -14.32 -6.99 -10.72
C ARG A 53 -12.95 -7.56 -11.12
N TYR A 54 -11.86 -6.86 -10.80
CA TYR A 54 -10.50 -7.32 -11.12
C TYR A 54 -9.85 -8.14 -10.00
N GLY A 55 -10.56 -8.44 -8.91
CA GLY A 55 -9.98 -9.14 -7.75
C GLY A 55 -8.93 -8.32 -7.01
N VAL A 56 -8.97 -6.99 -7.15
CA VAL A 56 -8.06 -6.07 -6.47
C VAL A 56 -8.58 -5.87 -5.03
N PRO A 57 -7.76 -6.12 -4.00
CA PRO A 57 -8.18 -5.90 -2.62
C PRO A 57 -8.49 -4.42 -2.35
N VAL A 58 -9.55 -4.19 -1.58
CA VAL A 58 -9.98 -2.86 -1.12
C VAL A 58 -9.69 -2.79 0.38
N VAL A 59 -8.96 -1.76 0.80
CA VAL A 59 -8.61 -1.52 2.21
C VAL A 59 -8.96 -0.09 2.60
N THR A 60 -9.09 0.16 3.90
CA THR A 60 -9.26 1.52 4.45
C THR A 60 -7.91 2.26 4.57
N GLU A 61 -7.95 3.56 4.86
CA GLU A 61 -6.74 4.32 5.22
C GLU A 61 -5.99 3.68 6.41
N ASP A 62 -6.71 3.30 7.46
CA ASP A 62 -6.13 2.61 8.63
C ASP A 62 -5.54 1.25 8.26
N GLY A 63 -6.20 0.52 7.35
CA GLY A 63 -5.67 -0.73 6.81
C GLY A 63 -4.36 -0.51 6.05
N PHE A 64 -4.30 0.55 5.25
CA PHE A 64 -3.10 0.91 4.51
C PHE A 64 -1.95 1.33 5.45
N GLU A 65 -2.22 2.11 6.49
CA GLU A 65 -1.24 2.46 7.52
C GLU A 65 -0.61 1.22 8.16
N ARG A 66 -1.43 0.23 8.55
CA ARG A 66 -0.95 -1.02 9.13
C ARG A 66 -0.07 -1.82 8.16
N LEU A 67 -0.45 -1.88 6.88
CA LEU A 67 0.34 -2.55 5.85
C LEU A 67 1.71 -1.89 5.64
N LEU A 68 1.76 -0.56 5.67
CA LEU A 68 3.01 0.20 5.57
C LEU A 68 3.92 -0.07 6.78
N ALA A 69 3.39 0.02 8.00
CA ALA A 69 4.16 -0.27 9.21
C ALA A 69 4.70 -1.71 9.24
N ALA A 70 3.91 -2.68 8.80
CA ALA A 70 4.35 -4.07 8.68
C ALA A 70 5.45 -4.23 7.62
N THR A 71 5.36 -3.49 6.52
CA THR A 71 6.37 -3.49 5.44
C THR A 71 7.71 -2.93 5.94
N ASP A 72 7.67 -1.82 6.68
CA ASP A 72 8.88 -1.19 7.23
C ASP A 72 9.56 -2.10 8.26
N ARG A 73 8.78 -2.75 9.14
CA ARG A 73 9.30 -3.76 10.06
C ARG A 73 9.96 -4.92 9.32
N ALA A 74 9.27 -5.51 8.33
CA ALA A 74 9.82 -6.62 7.56
C ALA A 74 11.13 -6.26 6.83
N ARG A 75 11.27 -5.01 6.39
CA ARG A 75 12.53 -4.50 5.80
C ARG A 75 13.63 -4.36 6.84
N ALA A 76 13.32 -3.81 8.01
CA ALA A 76 14.27 -3.69 9.10
C ALA A 76 14.77 -5.07 9.58
N ASP A 77 13.85 -6.04 9.74
CA ASP A 77 14.18 -7.40 10.13
C ASP A 77 15.14 -8.06 9.12
N ARG A 78 14.88 -7.86 7.81
CA ARG A 78 15.74 -8.40 6.76
C ARG A 78 17.12 -7.74 6.75
N ALA A 79 17.19 -6.43 6.90
CA ALA A 79 18.46 -5.71 7.00
C ALA A 79 19.30 -6.16 8.21
N ALA A 80 18.65 -6.46 9.34
CA ALA A 80 19.33 -6.99 10.52
C ALA A 80 19.92 -8.40 10.29
N VAL A 81 19.18 -9.27 9.60
CA VAL A 81 19.67 -10.60 9.19
C VAL A 81 20.88 -10.47 8.26
N ASP A 82 20.81 -9.60 7.25
CA ASP A 82 21.88 -9.38 6.29
C ASP A 82 23.15 -8.80 6.96
N ALA A 83 22.99 -7.92 7.97
CA ALA A 83 24.10 -7.36 8.74
C ALA A 83 24.77 -8.38 9.69
N GLY A 84 24.00 -9.35 10.21
CA GLY A 84 24.51 -10.40 11.13
C GLY A 84 25.19 -11.58 10.44
N GLY A 85 24.96 -11.79 9.14
CA GLY A 85 25.51 -12.91 8.37
C GLY A 85 26.97 -12.78 7.94
N GLY A 86 27.63 -11.66 8.18
CA GLY A 86 29.00 -11.37 7.71
C GLY A 86 30.14 -11.84 8.62
N ALA A 87 29.86 -12.42 9.79
CA ALA A 87 30.86 -12.72 10.81
C ALA A 87 31.08 -14.23 11.05
N LEU A 88 31.44 -14.99 10.01
CA LEU A 88 32.08 -16.32 10.16
C LEU A 88 33.01 -16.58 8.97
N SER A 89 34.24 -16.05 9.04
CA SER A 89 35.42 -16.51 8.28
C SER A 89 36.67 -15.82 8.86
N ALA A 90 37.24 -16.39 9.92
CA ALA A 90 38.62 -16.18 10.35
C ALA A 90 39.07 -17.39 11.17
#